data_AF-A0A7C5FD96-F1
#
_entry.id   AF-A0A7C5FD96-F1
#
_cell.length_a   1.000
_cell.length_b   1.000
_cell.length_c   1.000
_cell.angle_alpha   90.00
_cell.angle_beta   90.00
_cell.angle_gamma   90.00
#
_symmetry.space_group_name_H-M   'P 1'
#
loop_
_entity.id
_entity.type
_entity.pdbx_description
1 polymer ?
#
loop_
_entity_poly.entity_id
_entity_poly.type
_entity_poly.pdbx_seq_one_letter_code
_entity_poly.pdbx_strand_id
1 'polypeptide(L)'
;MIRRVFLGNEAIAWGLLKEGVSFATSYPGTPASEILEAVIKFNEEYKLGIFAQWAINEKVAFELALAHSWLGGRSAVSMKQVGLNVALDPLMSAAYTGVKGGFLLISADDPGPYSSQTEQDSRFLAMFAKIPVFDPSSPKEAMDMIKEAFELSERYQIPVMLRPTSWVCHARQGILLEEELKPTSKKLSLEKDLYHWAALPRRRYVLHKELNEKLRSIQKENGFKRISFNGAKKAVVSSGFPFALLMDVLKSLGLEGSVDIYKVDRPFPLSPSLNDELSSYEEILVLEETYPVIELQIPYREKTRGRLDGTVPSQGELKPENILKALHLLLGDFPFEKINDLKEGSPPRLCPGCPHRATFWAIKKAFPQGFFPSDIGCYTLGLEMGAVDAFLCMGAGVSLAEGFYLALKNAGQKIPPICATVGDSTFFHACIPALIDAVNKKAAFVLVILDNATTAMTGGQPTPSNPPKNLRKVEMEEVIKGCGVEFIKVVDPFDYPEMERSLKEAYAFSQEKEAPAVIISRRPCPLFEEKETQKRSFILKLFRENCKSCMLCVSESRCPALEKGQEGLVIHQHLCRGCGLCAFICPNQALILTEF
;
A
#
# COMPACT_ATOMS: atom_id res chain seq x y z
N MET A 1 -28.25 -17.15 13.88
CA MET A 1 -27.50 -16.66 12.71
C MET A 1 -27.72 -15.16 12.57
N ILE A 2 -26.65 -14.37 12.51
CA ILE A 2 -26.71 -12.90 12.40
C ILE A 2 -26.25 -12.52 11.00
N ARG A 3 -27.03 -11.71 10.27
CA ARG A 3 -26.61 -11.16 8.97
C ARG A 3 -25.94 -9.82 9.19
N ARG A 4 -24.66 -9.69 8.83
CA ARG A 4 -23.87 -8.45 8.96
C ARG A 4 -23.30 -8.06 7.60
N VAL A 5 -23.28 -6.77 7.30
CA VAL A 5 -22.59 -6.26 6.10
C VAL A 5 -21.13 -6.01 6.47
N PHE A 6 -20.22 -6.63 5.71
CA PHE A 6 -18.79 -6.47 5.87
C PHE A 6 -18.20 -5.78 4.65
N LEU A 7 -17.23 -4.88 4.89
CA LEU A 7 -16.19 -4.59 3.90
C LEU A 7 -15.32 -5.86 3.70
N GLY A 8 -14.74 -6.07 2.52
CA GLY A 8 -13.84 -7.20 2.26
C GLY A 8 -12.71 -7.36 3.29
N ASN A 9 -12.06 -6.25 3.64
CA ASN A 9 -11.04 -6.23 4.69
C ASN A 9 -11.59 -6.66 6.06
N GLU A 10 -12.80 -6.24 6.42
CA GLU A 10 -13.46 -6.68 7.66
C GLU A 10 -13.85 -8.17 7.61
N ALA A 11 -14.23 -8.68 6.43
CA ALA A 11 -14.54 -10.10 6.22
C ALA A 11 -13.30 -10.98 6.41
N ILE A 12 -12.15 -10.55 5.87
CA ILE A 12 -10.84 -11.20 6.10
C ILE A 12 -10.50 -11.17 7.59
N ALA A 13 -10.59 -10.01 8.24
CA ALA A 13 -10.33 -9.86 9.67
C ALA A 13 -11.20 -10.79 10.53
N TRP A 14 -12.48 -10.89 10.21
CA TRP A 14 -13.40 -11.80 10.89
C TRP A 14 -12.97 -13.27 10.69
N GLY A 15 -12.60 -13.67 9.47
CA GLY A 15 -12.09 -15.01 9.18
C GLY A 15 -10.84 -15.35 10.00
N LEU A 16 -9.89 -14.41 10.11
CA LEU A 16 -8.69 -14.58 10.93
C LEU A 16 -9.03 -14.87 12.40
N LEU A 17 -9.93 -14.08 12.97
CA LEU A 17 -10.34 -14.22 14.38
C LEU A 17 -11.13 -15.50 14.61
N LYS A 18 -12.03 -15.86 13.68
CA LYS A 18 -12.81 -17.10 13.72
C LYS A 18 -11.88 -18.32 13.74
N GLU A 19 -10.83 -18.29 12.93
CA GLU A 19 -9.84 -19.37 12.81
C GLU A 19 -8.72 -19.29 13.86
N GLY A 20 -8.93 -18.55 14.96
CA GLY A 20 -8.06 -18.62 16.13
C GLY A 20 -6.69 -17.97 15.97
N VAL A 21 -6.56 -16.97 15.10
CA VAL A 21 -5.37 -16.10 15.07
C VAL A 21 -5.20 -15.45 16.43
N SER A 22 -4.00 -15.57 16.99
CA SER A 22 -3.64 -14.98 18.29
C SER A 22 -2.61 -13.85 18.16
N PHE A 23 -2.07 -13.65 16.95
CA PHE A 23 -1.08 -12.63 16.66
C PHE A 23 -1.26 -12.09 15.23
N ALA A 24 -1.51 -10.80 15.10
CA ALA A 24 -1.70 -10.11 13.83
C ALA A 24 -0.85 -8.84 13.76
N THR A 25 -0.14 -8.64 12.66
CA THR A 25 0.68 -7.45 12.43
C THR A 25 0.48 -6.89 11.03
N SER A 26 0.82 -5.62 10.84
CA SER A 26 0.74 -4.94 9.56
C SER A 26 1.61 -3.68 9.56
N TYR A 27 1.88 -3.13 8.38
CA TYR A 27 2.30 -1.75 8.19
C TYR A 27 1.23 -1.03 7.35
N PRO A 28 0.92 0.25 7.63
CA PRO A 28 -0.11 0.98 6.91
C PRO A 28 0.14 1.03 5.39
N GLY A 29 -0.87 0.63 4.63
CA GLY A 29 -0.87 0.65 3.16
C GLY A 29 -2.22 0.21 2.59
N THR A 30 -2.89 1.08 1.84
CA THR A 30 -4.12 0.75 1.10
C THR A 30 -3.79 -0.16 -0.09
N PRO A 31 -4.60 -1.20 -0.36
CA PRO A 31 -5.93 -1.51 0.20
C PRO A 31 -5.94 -2.50 1.39
N ALA A 32 -4.82 -2.72 2.10
CA ALA A 32 -4.72 -3.73 3.15
C ALA A 32 -4.99 -3.20 4.59
N SER A 33 -4.96 -1.89 4.80
CA SER A 33 -4.86 -1.30 6.15
C SER A 33 -6.06 -1.64 7.04
N GLU A 34 -7.26 -1.64 6.47
CA GLU A 34 -8.50 -1.86 7.18
C GLU A 34 -8.61 -3.30 7.73
N ILE A 35 -7.76 -4.23 7.27
CA ILE A 35 -7.72 -5.59 7.81
C ILE A 35 -7.27 -5.56 9.27
N LEU A 36 -6.13 -4.95 9.57
CA LEU A 36 -5.63 -4.90 10.94
C LEU A 36 -6.50 -3.99 11.81
N GLU A 37 -7.04 -2.89 11.27
CA GLU A 37 -7.99 -2.03 12.00
C GLU A 37 -9.25 -2.83 12.42
N ALA A 38 -9.80 -3.63 11.51
CA ALA A 38 -10.94 -4.49 11.82
C ALA A 38 -10.57 -5.58 12.83
N VAL A 39 -9.37 -6.16 12.74
CA VAL A 39 -8.87 -7.12 13.74
C VAL A 39 -8.78 -6.48 15.13
N ILE A 40 -8.21 -5.28 15.24
CA ILE A 40 -8.11 -4.53 16.51
C ILE A 40 -9.51 -4.23 17.05
N LYS A 41 -10.39 -3.69 16.22
CA LYS A 41 -11.77 -3.35 16.58
C LYS A 41 -12.54 -4.58 17.10
N PHE A 42 -12.50 -5.70 16.38
CA PHE A 42 -13.19 -6.92 16.80
C PHE A 42 -12.53 -7.58 18.01
N ASN A 43 -11.20 -7.49 18.16
CA ASN A 43 -10.52 -7.96 19.36
C ASN A 43 -11.00 -7.23 20.62
N GLU A 44 -11.23 -5.92 20.54
CA GLU A 44 -11.78 -5.11 21.62
C GLU A 44 -13.28 -5.39 21.84
N GLU A 45 -14.08 -5.40 20.78
CA GLU A 45 -15.54 -5.65 20.80
C GLU A 45 -15.87 -7.00 21.46
N TYR A 46 -15.11 -8.04 21.14
CA TYR A 46 -15.35 -9.42 21.61
C TYR A 46 -14.38 -9.86 22.72
N LYS A 47 -13.51 -8.98 23.20
CA LYS A 47 -12.53 -9.25 24.29
C LYS A 47 -11.71 -10.52 24.05
N LEU A 48 -11.17 -10.68 22.84
CA LEU A 48 -10.52 -11.92 22.42
C LEU A 48 -9.11 -12.10 23.01
N GLY A 49 -8.46 -11.00 23.42
CA GLY A 49 -7.14 -11.03 24.05
C GLY A 49 -6.01 -11.35 23.06
N ILE A 50 -6.22 -11.11 21.76
CA ILE A 50 -5.19 -11.34 20.74
C ILE A 50 -4.18 -10.19 20.71
N PHE A 51 -2.96 -10.47 20.27
CA PHE A 51 -1.99 -9.42 19.97
C PHE A 51 -2.23 -8.89 18.55
N ALA A 52 -2.64 -7.64 18.42
CA ALA A 52 -2.85 -6.99 17.12
C ALA A 52 -2.23 -5.59 17.14
N GLN A 53 -1.13 -5.37 16.40
CA GLN A 53 -0.39 -4.10 16.45
C GLN A 53 0.26 -3.74 15.11
N TRP A 54 0.32 -2.43 14.85
CA TRP A 54 1.09 -1.86 13.74
C TRP A 54 2.59 -1.99 14.02
N ALA A 55 3.34 -2.47 13.03
CA ALA A 55 4.79 -2.47 13.05
C ALA A 55 5.34 -1.23 12.34
N ILE A 56 6.66 -1.02 12.45
CA ILE A 56 7.34 0.14 11.87
C ILE A 56 7.58 0.03 10.35
N ASN A 57 7.61 -1.20 9.83
CA ASN A 57 7.62 -1.56 8.41
C ASN A 57 7.17 -3.01 8.22
N GLU A 58 6.98 -3.42 6.96
CA GLU A 58 6.48 -4.74 6.58
C GLU A 58 7.45 -5.86 6.94
N LYS A 59 8.76 -5.62 6.85
CA LYS A 59 9.79 -6.59 7.25
C LYS A 59 9.64 -6.95 8.72
N VAL A 60 9.56 -5.95 9.60
CA VAL A 60 9.36 -6.15 11.04
C VAL A 60 7.99 -6.77 11.31
N ALA A 61 6.93 -6.34 10.62
CA ALA A 61 5.59 -6.95 10.75
C ALA A 61 5.64 -8.46 10.48
N PHE A 62 6.29 -8.85 9.37
CA PHE A 62 6.42 -10.23 8.94
C PHE A 62 7.23 -11.06 9.95
N GLU A 63 8.39 -10.55 10.39
CA GLU A 63 9.27 -11.24 11.32
C GLU A 63 8.60 -11.48 12.69
N LEU A 64 7.84 -10.50 13.19
CA LEU A 64 7.06 -10.64 14.42
C LEU A 64 6.00 -11.75 14.32
N ALA A 65 5.22 -11.75 13.23
CA ALA A 65 4.23 -12.81 12.99
C ALA A 65 4.89 -14.18 12.84
N LEU A 66 6.02 -14.26 12.13
CA LEU A 66 6.74 -15.52 11.91
C LEU A 66 7.27 -16.10 13.22
N ALA A 67 7.81 -15.25 14.09
CA ALA A 67 8.26 -15.66 15.41
C ALA A 67 7.10 -16.25 16.24
N HIS A 68 5.91 -15.65 16.20
CA HIS A 68 4.73 -16.21 16.86
C HIS A 68 4.31 -17.57 16.28
N SER A 69 4.38 -17.70 14.95
CA SER A 69 4.14 -18.97 14.27
C SER A 69 5.12 -20.07 14.71
N TRP A 70 6.40 -19.75 14.90
CA TRP A 70 7.39 -20.70 15.43
C TRP A 70 7.08 -21.19 16.84
N LEU A 71 6.35 -20.42 17.64
CA LEU A 71 5.86 -20.85 18.96
C LEU A 71 4.65 -21.79 18.87
N GLY A 72 4.13 -22.08 17.66
CA GLY A 72 3.00 -22.96 17.40
C GLY A 72 1.64 -22.24 17.29
N GLY A 73 1.60 -20.92 17.46
CA GLY A 73 0.38 -20.11 17.35
C GLY A 73 -0.01 -19.80 15.91
N ARG A 74 -1.30 -19.61 15.64
CA ARG A 74 -1.75 -19.05 14.34
C ARG A 74 -1.47 -17.55 14.32
N SER A 75 -0.84 -17.10 13.24
CA SER A 75 -0.47 -15.69 13.03
C SER A 75 -0.79 -15.23 11.62
N ALA A 76 -1.03 -13.93 11.48
CA ALA A 76 -1.22 -13.30 10.19
C ALA A 76 -0.44 -12.00 10.08
N VAL A 77 0.07 -11.73 8.89
CA VAL A 77 0.63 -10.42 8.52
C VAL A 77 -0.09 -9.91 7.29
N SER A 78 -0.52 -8.65 7.31
CA SER A 78 -1.18 -8.01 6.17
C SER A 78 -0.39 -6.82 5.66
N MET A 79 -0.30 -6.67 4.35
CA MET A 79 0.35 -5.55 3.67
C MET A 79 -0.17 -5.43 2.24
N LYS A 80 0.06 -4.29 1.59
CA LYS A 80 -0.16 -4.16 0.15
C LYS A 80 0.98 -4.83 -0.64
N GLN A 81 0.77 -5.11 -1.92
CA GLN A 81 1.74 -5.74 -2.81
C GLN A 81 3.14 -5.11 -2.80
N VAL A 82 3.24 -3.76 -2.78
CA VAL A 82 4.56 -3.11 -2.76
C VAL A 82 5.27 -3.27 -1.40
N GLY A 83 4.49 -3.38 -0.32
CA GLY A 83 5.01 -3.66 1.02
C GLY A 83 5.60 -5.06 1.12
N LEU A 84 5.10 -6.01 0.32
CA LEU A 84 5.70 -7.34 0.22
C LEU A 84 7.13 -7.29 -0.34
N ASN A 85 7.49 -6.29 -1.15
CA ASN A 85 8.89 -6.10 -1.57
C ASN A 85 9.80 -5.80 -0.38
N VAL A 86 9.32 -5.02 0.60
CA VAL A 86 10.06 -4.70 1.83
C VAL A 86 10.21 -5.96 2.70
N ALA A 87 9.19 -6.82 2.74
CA ALA A 87 9.20 -8.09 3.45
C ALA A 87 9.72 -9.28 2.62
N LEU A 88 10.30 -9.07 1.43
CA LEU A 88 10.64 -10.17 0.53
C LEU A 88 11.77 -11.05 1.09
N ASP A 89 12.78 -10.44 1.71
CA ASP A 89 13.89 -11.14 2.35
C ASP A 89 13.43 -12.15 3.42
N PRO A 90 12.67 -11.74 4.47
CA PRO A 90 12.17 -12.72 5.43
C PRO A 90 11.18 -13.71 4.82
N LEU A 91 10.38 -13.34 3.81
CA LEU A 91 9.51 -14.30 3.10
C LEU A 91 10.32 -15.42 2.43
N MET A 92 11.37 -15.06 1.69
CA MET A 92 12.23 -16.04 1.01
C MET A 92 12.87 -17.01 1.99
N SER A 93 13.33 -16.50 3.15
CA SER A 93 13.86 -17.34 4.21
C SER A 93 12.79 -18.23 4.85
N ALA A 94 11.60 -17.69 5.10
CA ALA A 94 10.48 -18.36 5.77
C ALA A 94 9.94 -19.55 4.97
N ALA A 95 9.94 -19.46 3.63
CA ALA A 95 9.57 -20.59 2.77
C ALA A 95 10.45 -21.83 3.02
N TYR A 96 11.72 -21.63 3.39
CA TYR A 96 12.67 -22.70 3.66
C TYR A 96 12.64 -23.15 5.12
N THR A 97 12.63 -22.19 6.06
CA THR A 97 12.58 -22.54 7.50
C THR A 97 11.22 -23.13 7.89
N GLY A 98 10.18 -22.88 7.10
CA GLY A 98 8.83 -23.31 7.40
C GLY A 98 8.27 -22.64 8.65
N VAL A 99 7.16 -23.20 9.12
CA VAL A 99 6.36 -22.70 10.23
C VAL A 99 5.90 -23.84 11.13
N LYS A 100 5.59 -23.54 12.40
CA LYS A 100 5.11 -24.54 13.37
C LYS A 100 3.60 -24.42 13.61
N GLY A 101 3.12 -23.20 13.80
CA GLY A 101 1.69 -22.85 13.74
C GLY A 101 1.32 -22.30 12.36
N GLY A 102 0.03 -22.14 12.10
CA GLY A 102 -0.42 -21.56 10.82
C GLY A 102 0.09 -20.13 10.64
N PHE A 103 0.57 -19.82 9.44
CA PHE A 103 1.07 -18.49 9.08
C PHE A 103 0.43 -18.04 7.77
N LEU A 104 -0.30 -16.94 7.84
CA LEU A 104 -0.93 -16.33 6.67
C LEU A 104 -0.30 -14.99 6.33
N LEU A 105 0.25 -14.88 5.12
CA LEU A 105 0.61 -13.61 4.49
C LEU A 105 -0.57 -13.12 3.67
N ILE A 106 -1.16 -11.99 4.04
CA ILE A 106 -2.19 -11.34 3.24
C ILE A 106 -1.53 -10.23 2.45
N SER A 107 -1.42 -10.40 1.13
CA SER A 107 -0.86 -9.39 0.23
C SER A 107 -1.95 -8.86 -0.67
N ALA A 108 -2.41 -7.64 -0.38
CA ALA A 108 -3.49 -7.02 -1.14
C ALA A 108 -2.94 -6.30 -2.37
N ASP A 109 -3.38 -6.74 -3.55
CA ASP A 109 -2.94 -6.19 -4.83
C ASP A 109 -3.82 -5.02 -5.28
N ASP A 110 -3.22 -4.05 -5.99
CA ASP A 110 -3.90 -2.90 -6.59
C ASP A 110 -3.68 -2.89 -8.12
N PRO A 111 -4.38 -3.76 -8.88
CA PRO A 111 -4.38 -3.68 -10.34
C PRO A 111 -4.90 -2.32 -10.83
N GLY A 112 -4.34 -1.77 -11.89
CA GLY A 112 -4.75 -0.46 -12.43
C GLY A 112 -4.27 0.73 -11.59
N PRO A 113 -3.02 0.72 -11.12
CA PRO A 113 -2.62 1.09 -9.76
C PRO A 113 -3.24 2.42 -9.29
N TYR A 114 -4.28 2.36 -8.47
CA TYR A 114 -5.02 3.53 -7.98
C TYR A 114 -4.30 4.27 -6.86
N SER A 115 -3.57 3.53 -6.03
CA SER A 115 -2.88 4.01 -4.83
C SER A 115 -1.42 3.55 -4.76
N SER A 116 -0.94 2.92 -5.83
CA SER A 116 0.41 2.35 -5.95
C SER A 116 1.23 3.05 -7.04
N GLN A 117 2.56 3.00 -6.90
CA GLN A 117 3.50 3.52 -7.90
C GLN A 117 3.69 2.54 -9.06
N THR A 118 3.42 1.26 -8.83
CA THR A 118 3.64 0.18 -9.79
C THR A 118 2.50 -0.83 -9.73
N GLU A 119 2.20 -1.43 -10.87
CA GLU A 119 1.36 -2.62 -10.95
C GLU A 119 2.22 -3.85 -10.67
N GLN A 120 1.83 -4.66 -9.68
CA GLN A 120 2.53 -5.89 -9.32
C GLN A 120 1.50 -6.99 -9.06
N ASP A 121 1.92 -8.24 -9.24
CA ASP A 121 1.12 -9.42 -8.96
C ASP A 121 1.79 -10.27 -7.88
N SER A 122 1.22 -10.27 -6.68
CA SER A 122 1.80 -10.98 -5.54
C SER A 122 1.81 -12.51 -5.74
N ARG A 123 0.97 -13.05 -6.64
CA ARG A 123 0.99 -14.47 -6.98
C ARG A 123 2.30 -14.85 -7.66
N PHE A 124 2.91 -13.93 -8.41
CA PHE A 124 4.22 -14.13 -9.03
C PHE A 124 5.35 -14.14 -7.99
N LEU A 125 5.27 -13.26 -6.98
CA LEU A 125 6.21 -13.27 -5.84
C LEU A 125 6.07 -14.55 -5.01
N ALA A 126 4.85 -15.04 -4.81
CA ALA A 126 4.62 -16.33 -4.16
C ALA A 126 5.15 -17.52 -4.97
N MET A 127 5.00 -17.50 -6.30
CA MET A 127 5.61 -18.49 -7.19
C MET A 127 7.14 -18.47 -7.09
N PHE A 128 7.75 -17.27 -7.05
CA PHE A 128 9.17 -17.10 -6.84
C PHE A 128 9.63 -17.59 -5.45
N ALA A 129 8.87 -17.27 -4.41
CA ALA A 129 9.10 -17.70 -3.03
C ALA A 129 8.75 -19.17 -2.76
N LYS A 130 8.10 -19.85 -3.72
CA LYS A 130 7.65 -21.25 -3.61
C LYS A 130 6.62 -21.48 -2.50
N ILE A 131 5.67 -20.56 -2.31
CA ILE A 131 4.57 -20.70 -1.34
C ILE A 131 3.20 -20.74 -2.02
N PRO A 132 2.22 -21.50 -1.52
CA PRO A 132 0.87 -21.56 -2.11
C PRO A 132 0.10 -20.25 -1.92
N VAL A 133 -0.82 -19.97 -2.85
CA VAL A 133 -1.62 -18.74 -2.88
C VAL A 133 -3.10 -19.07 -3.00
N PHE A 134 -3.95 -18.40 -2.23
CA PHE A 134 -5.40 -18.33 -2.41
C PHE A 134 -5.80 -16.98 -3.01
N ASP A 135 -6.69 -16.98 -4.01
CA ASP A 135 -7.09 -15.80 -4.79
C ASP A 135 -8.62 -15.66 -4.77
N PRO A 136 -9.19 -14.99 -3.74
CA PRO A 136 -10.63 -14.89 -3.54
C PRO A 136 -11.32 -13.98 -4.57
N SER A 137 -12.54 -14.34 -4.93
CA SER A 137 -13.39 -13.58 -5.88
C SER A 137 -14.42 -12.67 -5.20
N SER A 138 -14.60 -12.79 -3.88
CA SER A 138 -15.57 -12.00 -3.11
C SER A 138 -15.17 -11.88 -1.64
N PRO A 139 -15.71 -10.90 -0.88
CA PRO A 139 -15.51 -10.78 0.57
C PRO A 139 -15.81 -12.07 1.35
N LYS A 140 -16.93 -12.74 1.04
CA LYS A 140 -17.32 -14.00 1.70
C LYS A 140 -16.31 -15.10 1.43
N GLU A 141 -15.89 -15.23 0.17
CA GLU A 141 -14.90 -16.24 -0.19
C GLU A 141 -13.54 -15.96 0.46
N ALA A 142 -13.13 -14.69 0.53
CA ALA A 142 -11.92 -14.30 1.24
C ALA A 142 -11.97 -14.71 2.73
N MET A 143 -13.12 -14.55 3.38
CA MET A 143 -13.36 -15.01 4.75
C MET A 143 -13.26 -16.54 4.87
N ASP A 144 -13.87 -17.28 3.94
CA ASP A 144 -13.93 -18.74 3.99
C ASP A 144 -12.56 -19.40 3.72
N MET A 145 -11.79 -18.83 2.77
CA MET A 145 -10.46 -19.32 2.40
C MET A 145 -9.45 -19.26 3.56
N ILE A 146 -9.67 -18.42 4.58
CA ILE A 146 -8.79 -18.34 5.75
C ILE A 146 -8.62 -19.69 6.45
N LYS A 147 -9.71 -20.44 6.59
CA LYS A 147 -9.69 -21.75 7.24
C LYS A 147 -8.78 -22.71 6.48
N GLU A 148 -9.05 -22.86 5.19
CA GLU A 148 -8.28 -23.75 4.31
C GLU A 148 -6.82 -23.33 4.23
N ALA A 149 -6.54 -22.03 4.22
CA ALA A 149 -5.18 -21.50 4.19
C ALA A 149 -4.39 -21.84 5.47
N PHE A 150 -5.01 -21.71 6.65
CA PHE A 150 -4.35 -22.12 7.91
C PHE A 150 -4.16 -23.63 7.99
N GLU A 151 -5.17 -24.42 7.61
CA GLU A 151 -5.06 -25.89 7.59
C GLU A 151 -3.94 -26.35 6.65
N LEU A 152 -3.82 -25.73 5.47
CA LEU A 152 -2.73 -26.00 4.53
C LEU A 152 -1.37 -25.61 5.12
N SER A 153 -1.28 -24.42 5.73
CA SER A 153 -0.06 -23.91 6.35
C SER A 153 0.45 -24.83 7.46
N GLU A 154 -0.45 -25.29 8.34
CA GLU A 154 -0.14 -26.17 9.47
C GLU A 154 0.24 -27.57 8.99
N ARG A 155 -0.51 -28.13 8.03
CA ARG A 155 -0.27 -29.48 7.48
C ARG A 155 1.10 -29.58 6.81
N TYR A 156 1.44 -28.58 6.00
CA TYR A 156 2.68 -28.59 5.21
C TYR A 156 3.82 -27.82 5.88
N GLN A 157 3.58 -27.18 7.02
CA GLN A 157 4.56 -26.37 7.74
C GLN A 157 5.22 -25.35 6.80
N ILE A 158 4.39 -24.63 6.04
CA ILE A 158 4.82 -23.62 5.06
C ILE A 158 4.00 -22.33 5.22
N PRO A 159 4.57 -21.13 5.02
CA PRO A 159 3.79 -19.92 4.85
C PRO A 159 2.77 -20.06 3.71
N VAL A 160 1.58 -19.50 3.87
CA VAL A 160 0.54 -19.47 2.82
C VAL A 160 0.18 -18.02 2.54
N MET A 161 -0.08 -17.69 1.28
CA MET A 161 -0.54 -16.37 0.88
C MET A 161 -2.06 -16.35 0.63
N LEU A 162 -2.74 -15.30 1.09
CA LEU A 162 -4.03 -14.87 0.58
C LEU A 162 -3.81 -13.58 -0.21
N ARG A 163 -4.26 -13.55 -1.46
CA ARG A 163 -4.12 -12.39 -2.35
C ARG A 163 -5.50 -11.83 -2.72
N PRO A 164 -6.08 -10.92 -1.92
CA PRO A 164 -7.23 -10.14 -2.38
C PRO A 164 -6.77 -9.00 -3.31
N THR A 165 -7.64 -8.54 -4.21
CA THR A 165 -7.42 -7.29 -4.96
C THR A 165 -8.19 -6.13 -4.34
N SER A 166 -7.87 -4.89 -4.71
CA SER A 166 -8.59 -3.67 -4.29
C SER A 166 -10.12 -3.81 -4.35
N TRP A 167 -10.64 -4.47 -5.38
CA TRP A 167 -12.08 -4.73 -5.54
C TRP A 167 -12.64 -5.67 -4.48
N VAL A 168 -11.91 -6.73 -4.11
CA VAL A 168 -12.31 -7.63 -3.02
C VAL A 168 -12.19 -6.91 -1.69
N CYS A 169 -11.07 -6.23 -1.44
CA CYS A 169 -10.79 -5.50 -0.20
C CYS A 169 -11.87 -4.46 0.13
N HIS A 170 -12.31 -3.69 -0.87
CA HIS A 170 -13.24 -2.56 -0.66
C HIS A 170 -14.70 -2.86 -1.05
N ALA A 171 -15.01 -4.06 -1.55
CA ALA A 171 -16.39 -4.48 -1.76
C ALA A 171 -17.14 -4.64 -0.43
N ARG A 172 -18.46 -4.47 -0.46
CA ARG A 172 -19.35 -4.76 0.67
C ARG A 172 -20.26 -5.94 0.37
N GLN A 173 -20.35 -6.87 1.31
CA GLN A 173 -21.21 -8.04 1.18
C GLN A 173 -21.95 -8.33 2.49
N GLY A 174 -23.23 -8.65 2.39
CA GLY A 174 -24.01 -9.17 3.53
C GLY A 174 -23.70 -10.64 3.77
N ILE A 175 -23.08 -10.97 4.90
CA ILE A 175 -22.64 -12.32 5.25
C ILE A 175 -23.47 -12.83 6.44
N LEU A 176 -23.91 -14.09 6.35
CA LEU A 176 -24.58 -14.80 7.43
C LEU A 176 -23.53 -15.44 8.34
N LEU A 177 -23.54 -15.06 9.61
CA LEU A 177 -22.63 -15.56 10.64
C LEU A 177 -23.30 -16.70 11.40
N GLU A 178 -22.65 -17.85 11.39
CA GLU A 178 -23.09 -19.07 12.08
C GLU A 178 -22.65 -19.08 13.54
N GLU A 179 -21.51 -18.46 13.85
CA GLU A 179 -20.87 -18.49 15.16
C GLU A 179 -20.36 -17.11 15.57
N GLU A 180 -20.36 -16.85 16.89
CA GLU A 180 -19.70 -15.69 17.48
C GLU A 180 -18.20 -15.96 17.67
N LEU A 181 -17.40 -14.89 17.62
CA LEU A 181 -15.97 -14.95 17.89
C LEU A 181 -15.74 -15.32 19.37
N LYS A 182 -14.83 -16.25 19.60
CA LYS A 182 -14.48 -16.72 20.95
C LYS A 182 -12.99 -16.57 21.18
N PRO A 183 -12.56 -16.27 22.42
CA PRO A 183 -11.14 -16.30 22.76
C PRO A 183 -10.53 -17.66 22.43
N THR A 184 -9.37 -17.65 21.79
CA THR A 184 -8.61 -18.87 21.48
C THR A 184 -7.43 -18.99 22.43
N SER A 185 -7.25 -20.15 23.06
CA SER A 185 -6.12 -20.45 23.94
C SER A 185 -5.29 -21.59 23.39
N LYS A 186 -4.41 -21.30 22.43
CA LYS A 186 -3.39 -22.27 22.02
C LYS A 186 -2.17 -22.10 22.93
N LYS A 187 -1.70 -23.20 23.51
CA LYS A 187 -0.48 -23.20 24.31
C LYS A 187 0.73 -22.97 23.39
N LEU A 188 1.42 -21.85 23.60
CA LEU A 188 2.66 -21.52 22.91
C LEU A 188 3.83 -22.25 23.57
N SER A 189 4.80 -22.69 22.78
CA SER A 189 6.00 -23.39 23.28
C SER A 189 7.25 -22.91 22.53
N LEU A 190 8.21 -22.36 23.28
CA LEU A 190 9.53 -22.00 22.75
C LEU A 190 10.45 -23.23 22.81
N GLU A 191 10.31 -24.10 21.81
CA GLU A 191 11.18 -25.26 21.60
C GLU A 191 12.25 -24.91 20.57
N LYS A 192 13.51 -25.24 20.85
CA LYS A 192 14.61 -24.98 19.91
C LYS A 192 14.50 -25.91 18.71
N ASP A 193 14.37 -25.35 17.51
CA ASP A 193 14.48 -26.09 16.26
C ASP A 193 15.69 -25.61 15.45
N LEU A 194 16.86 -26.17 15.78
CA LEU A 194 18.11 -25.80 15.11
C LEU A 194 18.17 -26.31 13.67
N TYR A 195 17.38 -27.32 13.32
CA TYR A 195 17.35 -27.88 11.97
C TYR A 195 16.75 -26.88 10.99
N HIS A 196 15.64 -26.25 11.38
CA HIS A 196 14.93 -25.30 10.55
C HIS A 196 15.41 -23.85 10.77
N TRP A 197 15.43 -23.37 12.02
CA TRP A 197 15.56 -21.93 12.30
C TRP A 197 17.01 -21.44 12.30
N ALA A 198 17.96 -22.32 12.60
CA ALA A 198 19.41 -22.03 12.58
C ALA A 198 20.13 -22.70 11.39
N ALA A 199 19.41 -22.88 10.28
CA ALA A 199 19.92 -23.60 9.11
C ALA A 199 21.06 -22.85 8.39
N LEU A 200 22.27 -23.41 8.48
CA LEU A 200 23.45 -23.02 7.68
C LEU A 200 23.32 -23.44 6.19
N PRO A 201 24.17 -22.94 5.27
CA PRO A 201 23.98 -23.14 3.82
C PRO A 201 23.75 -24.58 3.36
N ARG A 202 24.50 -25.57 3.88
CA ARG A 202 24.29 -26.99 3.52
C ARG A 202 22.91 -27.50 3.95
N ARG A 203 22.41 -27.04 5.10
CA ARG A 203 21.07 -27.39 5.60
C ARG A 203 19.98 -26.70 4.78
N ARG A 204 20.18 -25.43 4.40
CA ARG A 204 19.26 -24.68 3.51
C ARG A 204 19.05 -25.39 2.17
N TYR A 205 20.09 -26.02 1.62
CA TYR A 205 19.94 -26.86 0.42
C TYR A 205 19.02 -28.07 0.64
N VAL A 206 19.07 -28.71 1.83
CA VAL A 206 18.17 -29.82 2.18
C VAL A 206 16.74 -29.32 2.35
N LEU A 207 16.55 -28.22 3.09
CA LEU A 207 15.23 -27.58 3.25
C LEU A 207 14.60 -27.19 1.90
N HIS A 208 15.42 -26.80 0.92
CA HIS A 208 14.91 -26.54 -0.43
C HIS A 208 14.35 -27.80 -1.11
N LYS A 209 14.97 -28.97 -0.90
CA LYS A 209 14.43 -30.24 -1.44
C LYS A 209 13.09 -30.55 -0.81
N GLU A 210 13.01 -30.44 0.52
CA GLU A 210 11.77 -30.63 1.28
C GLU A 210 10.67 -29.65 0.82
N LEU A 211 11.01 -28.38 0.61
CA LEU A 211 10.10 -27.37 0.06
C LEU A 211 9.55 -27.77 -1.32
N ASN A 212 10.39 -28.24 -2.22
CA ASN A 212 9.95 -28.71 -3.54
C ASN A 212 9.05 -29.95 -3.44
N GLU A 213 9.29 -30.84 -2.48
CA GLU A 213 8.42 -31.99 -2.24
C GLU A 213 7.06 -31.58 -1.67
N LYS A 214 7.04 -30.66 -0.68
CA LYS A 214 5.81 -30.05 -0.15
C LYS A 214 4.98 -29.43 -1.27
N LEU A 215 5.59 -28.62 -2.14
CA LEU A 215 4.89 -28.01 -3.26
C LEU A 215 4.26 -29.01 -4.22
N ARG A 216 4.95 -30.13 -4.53
CA ARG A 216 4.37 -31.19 -5.39
C ARG A 216 3.16 -31.86 -4.73
N SER A 217 3.19 -32.05 -3.41
CA SER A 217 2.05 -32.61 -2.68
C SER A 217 0.86 -31.63 -2.65
N ILE A 218 1.13 -30.35 -2.36
CA ILE A 218 0.11 -29.28 -2.41
C ILE A 218 -0.50 -29.17 -3.81
N GLN A 219 0.33 -29.25 -4.85
CA GLN A 219 -0.10 -29.21 -6.25
C GLN A 219 -1.08 -30.35 -6.58
N LYS A 220 -0.85 -31.56 -6.06
CA LYS A 220 -1.75 -32.72 -6.26
C LYS A 220 -3.06 -32.61 -5.49
N GLU A 221 -3.03 -32.00 -4.31
CA GLU A 221 -4.24 -31.69 -3.52
C GLU A 221 -5.00 -30.46 -4.04
N ASN A 222 -4.41 -29.73 -4.99
CA ASN A 222 -5.05 -28.55 -5.52
C ASN A 222 -6.25 -28.93 -6.40
N GLY A 223 -7.38 -28.25 -6.19
CA GLY A 223 -8.64 -28.50 -6.88
C GLY A 223 -9.13 -27.24 -7.57
N PHE A 224 -10.18 -27.39 -8.35
CA PHE A 224 -10.85 -26.31 -9.07
C PHE A 224 -12.37 -26.57 -9.08
N LYS A 225 -13.15 -25.51 -9.23
CA LYS A 225 -14.60 -25.63 -9.40
C LYS A 225 -14.91 -25.58 -10.88
N ARG A 226 -15.53 -26.64 -11.41
CA ARG A 226 -15.99 -26.71 -12.81
C ARG A 226 -17.46 -26.31 -12.88
N ILE A 227 -17.77 -25.33 -13.71
CA ILE A 227 -19.13 -24.98 -14.12
C ILE A 227 -19.26 -25.50 -15.55
N SER A 228 -19.78 -26.73 -15.68
CA SER A 228 -19.85 -27.46 -16.94
C SER A 228 -21.19 -27.29 -17.63
N PHE A 229 -21.13 -27.19 -18.96
CA PHE A 229 -22.24 -27.13 -19.87
C PHE A 229 -21.99 -28.14 -21.00
N ASN A 230 -22.85 -29.16 -21.07
CA ASN A 230 -22.69 -30.29 -21.96
C ASN A 230 -22.47 -29.85 -23.43
N GLY A 231 -21.34 -30.25 -24.03
CA GLY A 231 -21.03 -30.02 -25.45
C GLY A 231 -20.15 -28.81 -25.75
N ALA A 232 -19.66 -28.08 -24.73
CA ALA A 232 -18.73 -26.97 -24.94
C ALA A 232 -17.38 -27.45 -25.48
N LYS A 233 -16.92 -26.84 -26.59
CA LYS A 233 -15.58 -27.08 -27.19
C LYS A 233 -14.51 -26.12 -26.68
N LYS A 234 -14.92 -25.09 -25.94
CA LYS A 234 -14.09 -23.98 -25.46
C LYS A 234 -14.21 -23.85 -23.94
N ALA A 235 -13.11 -23.52 -23.28
CA ALA A 235 -13.05 -23.36 -21.83
C ALA A 235 -12.52 -21.99 -21.43
N VAL A 236 -12.96 -21.49 -20.28
CA VAL A 236 -12.42 -20.30 -19.62
C VAL A 236 -11.85 -20.69 -18.26
N VAL A 237 -10.60 -20.31 -18.00
CA VAL A 237 -9.93 -20.49 -16.70
C VAL A 237 -9.79 -19.12 -16.05
N SER A 238 -10.24 -18.98 -14.80
CA SER A 238 -10.14 -17.70 -14.09
C SER A 238 -10.02 -17.88 -12.58
N SER A 239 -9.45 -16.88 -11.91
CA SER A 239 -9.32 -16.80 -10.46
C SER A 239 -9.68 -15.40 -9.96
N GLY A 240 -9.87 -15.25 -8.65
CA GLY A 240 -10.00 -13.94 -8.03
C GLY A 240 -11.16 -13.08 -8.57
N PHE A 241 -10.97 -11.77 -8.55
CA PHE A 241 -11.94 -10.80 -9.06
C PHE A 241 -12.29 -10.98 -10.57
N PRO A 242 -11.35 -11.30 -11.47
CA PRO A 242 -11.67 -11.60 -12.87
C PRO A 242 -12.75 -12.69 -13.04
N PHE A 243 -12.78 -13.69 -12.17
CA PHE A 243 -13.82 -14.71 -12.19
C PHE A 243 -15.20 -14.13 -11.85
N ALA A 244 -15.29 -13.29 -10.81
CA ALA A 244 -16.56 -12.66 -10.43
C ALA A 244 -17.09 -11.78 -11.58
N LEU A 245 -16.19 -11.01 -12.20
CA LEU A 245 -16.52 -10.14 -13.33
C LEU A 245 -16.97 -10.95 -14.56
N LEU A 246 -16.33 -12.08 -14.84
CA LEU A 246 -16.74 -13.01 -15.91
C LEU A 246 -18.19 -13.48 -15.70
N MET A 247 -18.53 -13.90 -14.48
CA MET A 247 -19.87 -14.39 -14.17
C MET A 247 -20.94 -13.31 -14.37
N ASP A 248 -20.66 -12.07 -13.94
CA ASP A 248 -21.56 -10.94 -14.14
C ASP A 248 -21.77 -10.63 -15.63
N VAL A 249 -20.69 -10.65 -16.42
CA VAL A 249 -20.75 -10.42 -17.87
C VAL A 249 -21.56 -11.51 -18.58
N LEU A 250 -21.29 -12.79 -18.32
CA LEU A 250 -22.02 -13.90 -18.94
C LEU A 250 -23.52 -13.84 -18.62
N LYS A 251 -23.86 -13.54 -17.37
CA LYS A 251 -25.25 -13.36 -16.94
C LYS A 251 -25.92 -12.18 -17.65
N SER A 252 -25.22 -11.05 -17.78
CA SER A 252 -25.77 -9.86 -18.46
C SER A 252 -26.09 -10.09 -19.94
N LEU A 253 -25.34 -10.98 -20.59
CA LEU A 253 -25.52 -11.33 -22.00
C LEU A 253 -26.47 -12.51 -22.23
N GLY A 254 -26.93 -13.19 -21.16
CA GLY A 254 -27.67 -14.44 -21.30
C GLY A 254 -26.85 -15.58 -21.93
N LEU A 255 -25.53 -15.51 -21.81
CA LEU A 255 -24.58 -16.53 -22.31
C LEU A 255 -24.19 -17.54 -21.22
N GLU A 256 -24.99 -17.64 -20.15
CA GLU A 256 -24.82 -18.68 -19.16
C GLU A 256 -24.91 -20.04 -19.85
N GLY A 257 -23.76 -20.72 -19.92
CA GLY A 257 -23.63 -22.04 -20.50
C GLY A 257 -23.11 -22.14 -21.92
N SER A 258 -22.62 -21.06 -22.50
CA SER A 258 -21.92 -21.08 -23.78
C SER A 258 -20.48 -21.62 -23.70
N VAL A 259 -19.88 -21.66 -22.51
CA VAL A 259 -18.49 -22.08 -22.26
C VAL A 259 -18.37 -22.84 -20.95
N ASP A 260 -17.47 -23.83 -20.90
CA ASP A 260 -17.09 -24.45 -19.63
C ASP A 260 -16.17 -23.51 -18.86
N ILE A 261 -16.43 -23.32 -17.56
CA ILE A 261 -15.65 -22.41 -16.71
C ILE A 261 -14.95 -23.19 -15.61
N TYR A 262 -13.66 -22.95 -15.47
CA TYR A 262 -12.81 -23.50 -14.43
C TYR A 262 -12.36 -22.38 -13.48
N LYS A 263 -12.98 -22.32 -12.31
CA LYS A 263 -12.57 -21.40 -11.24
C LYS A 263 -11.41 -22.01 -10.45
N VAL A 264 -10.29 -21.29 -10.43
CA VAL A 264 -9.08 -21.68 -9.71
C VAL A 264 -8.96 -20.85 -8.44
N ASP A 265 -9.22 -21.49 -7.30
CA ASP A 265 -9.15 -20.84 -5.98
C ASP A 265 -7.70 -20.67 -5.50
N ARG A 266 -6.82 -21.58 -5.91
CA ARG A 266 -5.37 -21.52 -5.65
C ARG A 266 -4.58 -21.47 -6.96
N PRO A 267 -4.26 -20.28 -7.48
CA PRO A 267 -3.57 -20.13 -8.76
C PRO A 267 -2.12 -20.66 -8.74
N PHE A 268 -1.52 -20.80 -7.57
CA PHE A 268 -0.20 -21.43 -7.43
C PHE A 268 -0.11 -22.28 -6.16
N PRO A 269 0.46 -23.50 -6.23
CA PRO A 269 0.82 -24.23 -7.44
C PRO A 269 -0.42 -24.78 -8.16
N LEU A 270 -0.51 -24.61 -9.50
CA LEU A 270 -1.67 -25.03 -10.29
C LEU A 270 -1.81 -26.56 -10.35
N SER A 271 -3.04 -27.07 -10.24
CA SER A 271 -3.30 -28.51 -10.24
C SER A 271 -3.00 -29.19 -11.58
N PRO A 272 -2.33 -30.37 -11.62
CA PRO A 272 -2.13 -31.13 -12.85
C PRO A 272 -3.44 -31.66 -13.43
N SER A 273 -4.43 -31.99 -12.58
CA SER A 273 -5.72 -32.49 -13.05
C SER A 273 -6.52 -31.43 -13.83
N LEU A 274 -6.25 -30.14 -13.59
CA LEU A 274 -6.81 -29.08 -14.42
C LEU A 274 -6.24 -29.16 -15.84
N ASN A 275 -4.94 -29.40 -15.98
CA ASN A 275 -4.32 -29.57 -17.30
C ASN A 275 -4.90 -30.80 -18.01
N ASP A 276 -5.13 -31.90 -17.30
CA ASP A 276 -5.75 -33.10 -17.87
C ASP A 276 -7.15 -32.81 -18.43
N GLU A 277 -7.98 -32.05 -17.71
CA GLU A 277 -9.31 -31.60 -18.18
C GLU A 277 -9.20 -30.67 -19.40
N LEU A 278 -8.30 -29.68 -19.32
CA LEU A 278 -8.10 -28.68 -20.36
C LEU A 278 -7.56 -29.28 -21.67
N SER A 279 -6.95 -30.47 -21.62
CA SER A 279 -6.41 -31.17 -22.79
C SER A 279 -7.47 -31.43 -23.88
N SER A 280 -8.73 -31.60 -23.48
CA SER A 280 -9.85 -31.95 -24.38
C SER A 280 -10.44 -30.76 -25.16
N TYR A 281 -10.20 -29.53 -24.72
CA TYR A 281 -10.75 -28.33 -25.35
C TYR A 281 -9.95 -27.89 -26.57
N GLU A 282 -10.64 -27.35 -27.58
CA GLU A 282 -10.04 -26.81 -28.80
C GLU A 282 -9.38 -25.44 -28.54
N GLU A 283 -9.96 -24.64 -27.65
CA GLU A 283 -9.47 -23.31 -27.28
C GLU A 283 -9.72 -23.02 -25.79
N ILE A 284 -8.75 -22.41 -25.13
CA ILE A 284 -8.76 -22.11 -23.69
C ILE A 284 -8.51 -20.61 -23.54
N LEU A 285 -9.39 -19.89 -22.85
CA LEU A 285 -9.17 -18.50 -22.48
C LEU A 285 -8.78 -18.39 -21.01
N VAL A 286 -7.65 -17.77 -20.69
CA VAL A 286 -7.25 -17.48 -19.32
C VAL A 286 -7.56 -16.03 -18.99
N LEU A 287 -8.46 -15.81 -18.04
CA LEU A 287 -8.80 -14.50 -17.50
C LEU A 287 -8.18 -14.32 -16.13
N GLU A 288 -7.08 -13.57 -16.07
CA GLU A 288 -6.38 -13.23 -14.83
C GLU A 288 -5.80 -11.81 -14.87
N GLU A 289 -5.56 -11.25 -13.69
CA GLU A 289 -4.90 -9.96 -13.49
C GLU A 289 -3.87 -10.12 -12.36
N THR A 290 -2.67 -9.54 -12.41
CA THR A 290 -2.12 -8.56 -13.36
C THR A 290 -1.04 -9.21 -14.24
N TYR A 291 -0.60 -10.43 -13.92
CA TYR A 291 0.47 -11.16 -14.61
C TYR A 291 -0.07 -12.55 -15.02
N PRO A 292 0.51 -13.22 -16.05
CA PRO A 292 0.03 -14.50 -16.58
C PRO A 292 0.41 -15.71 -15.69
N VAL A 293 0.03 -15.71 -14.41
CA VAL A 293 0.47 -16.74 -13.44
C VAL A 293 -0.16 -18.10 -13.71
N ILE A 294 -1.45 -18.15 -14.00
CA ILE A 294 -2.16 -19.38 -14.37
C ILE A 294 -1.74 -19.79 -15.79
N GLU A 295 -1.77 -18.84 -16.72
CA GLU A 295 -1.42 -19.06 -18.13
C GLU A 295 -0.01 -19.65 -18.29
N LEU A 296 0.96 -19.21 -17.46
CA LEU A 296 2.32 -19.74 -17.50
C LEU A 296 2.43 -21.22 -17.09
N GLN A 297 1.48 -21.73 -16.30
CA GLN A 297 1.46 -23.10 -15.79
C GLN A 297 0.66 -24.06 -16.69
N ILE A 298 -0.05 -23.55 -17.70
CA ILE A 298 -0.77 -24.36 -18.69
C ILE A 298 0.19 -24.77 -19.83
N PRO A 299 0.31 -26.06 -20.16
CA PRO A 299 1.26 -26.54 -21.15
C PRO A 299 0.82 -26.32 -22.61
N TYR A 300 -0.48 -26.16 -22.89
CA TYR A 300 -1.06 -26.12 -24.23
C TYR A 300 -1.06 -24.72 -24.88
N ARG A 301 0.14 -24.14 -25.07
CA ARG A 301 0.29 -22.73 -25.48
C ARG A 301 -0.33 -22.39 -26.84
N GLU A 302 -0.43 -23.36 -27.73
CA GLU A 302 -1.02 -23.21 -29.07
C GLU A 302 -2.53 -22.95 -29.05
N LYS A 303 -3.22 -23.40 -28.00
CA LYS A 303 -4.67 -23.25 -27.83
C LYS A 303 -5.06 -22.34 -26.66
N THR A 304 -4.09 -21.83 -25.91
CA THR A 304 -4.33 -20.90 -24.80
C THR A 304 -4.29 -19.47 -25.30
N ARG A 305 -5.39 -18.76 -25.09
CA ARG A 305 -5.57 -17.32 -25.27
C ARG A 305 -5.50 -16.64 -23.91
N GLY A 306 -4.87 -15.47 -23.84
CA GLY A 306 -4.66 -14.82 -22.55
C GLY A 306 -3.89 -13.53 -22.66
N ARG A 307 -3.05 -13.26 -21.66
CA ARG A 307 -2.24 -12.03 -21.61
C ARG A 307 -0.99 -12.15 -22.47
N LEU A 308 -0.49 -13.37 -22.70
CA LEU A 308 0.73 -13.57 -23.51
C LEU A 308 0.51 -13.35 -25.00
N ASP A 309 -0.70 -13.58 -25.51
CA ASP A 309 -1.05 -13.36 -26.93
C ASP A 309 -1.85 -12.07 -27.18
N GLY A 310 -2.16 -11.32 -26.13
CA GLY A 310 -2.86 -10.04 -26.21
C GLY A 310 -4.38 -10.15 -26.33
N THR A 311 -4.97 -11.35 -26.23
CA THR A 311 -6.42 -11.54 -26.13
C THR A 311 -6.98 -10.83 -24.90
N VAL A 312 -6.25 -10.92 -23.79
CA VAL A 312 -6.47 -10.19 -22.54
C VAL A 312 -5.40 -9.11 -22.42
N PRO A 313 -5.72 -7.86 -22.03
CA PRO A 313 -4.73 -6.79 -21.89
C PRO A 313 -3.56 -7.18 -20.97
N SER A 314 -2.35 -6.77 -21.34
CA SER A 314 -1.12 -7.07 -20.59
C SER A 314 -0.85 -6.14 -19.39
N GLN A 315 -1.66 -5.10 -19.18
CA GLN A 315 -1.55 -4.12 -18.11
C GLN A 315 -2.93 -3.62 -17.67
N GLY A 316 -3.01 -2.96 -16.53
CA GLY A 316 -4.26 -2.49 -15.94
C GLY A 316 -5.07 -3.61 -15.27
N GLU A 317 -6.07 -3.16 -14.51
CA GLU A 317 -7.18 -4.00 -14.04
C GLU A 317 -8.00 -4.54 -15.22
N LEU A 318 -8.65 -5.70 -15.02
CA LEU A 318 -9.66 -6.16 -15.96
C LEU A 318 -11.01 -5.49 -15.69
N LYS A 319 -11.54 -4.83 -16.72
CA LYS A 319 -12.85 -4.21 -16.75
C LYS A 319 -13.85 -5.05 -17.55
N PRO A 320 -15.18 -4.85 -17.38
CA PRO A 320 -16.20 -5.55 -18.16
C PRO A 320 -15.91 -5.53 -19.67
N GLU A 321 -15.48 -4.38 -20.20
CA GLU A 321 -15.14 -4.23 -21.62
C GLU A 321 -14.03 -5.19 -22.08
N ASN A 322 -13.04 -5.46 -21.21
CA ASN A 322 -11.95 -6.36 -21.52
C ASN A 322 -12.43 -7.81 -21.60
N ILE A 323 -13.27 -8.23 -20.64
CA ILE A 323 -13.86 -9.58 -20.64
C ILE A 323 -14.76 -9.76 -21.85
N LEU A 324 -15.58 -8.76 -22.18
CA LEU A 324 -16.46 -8.80 -23.34
C LEU A 324 -15.67 -8.98 -24.64
N LYS A 325 -14.60 -8.21 -24.82
CA LYS A 325 -13.72 -8.35 -25.99
C LYS A 325 -13.09 -9.74 -26.05
N ALA A 326 -12.60 -10.27 -24.93
CA ALA A 326 -11.99 -11.60 -24.87
C ALA A 326 -13.02 -12.71 -25.17
N LEU A 327 -14.24 -12.61 -24.63
CA LEU A 327 -15.34 -13.54 -24.90
C LEU A 327 -15.81 -13.47 -26.35
N HIS A 328 -15.83 -12.28 -26.96
CA HIS A 328 -16.16 -12.10 -28.37
C HIS A 328 -15.15 -12.80 -29.28
N LEU A 329 -13.85 -12.65 -28.99
CA LEU A 329 -12.79 -13.38 -29.69
C LEU A 329 -12.93 -14.90 -29.52
N LEU A 330 -13.36 -15.36 -28.33
CA LEU A 330 -13.55 -16.77 -28.04
C LEU A 330 -14.83 -17.35 -28.64
N LEU A 331 -15.97 -16.66 -28.60
CA LEU A 331 -17.30 -17.23 -28.92
C LEU A 331 -17.89 -16.74 -30.25
N GLY A 332 -17.37 -15.65 -30.82
CA GLY A 332 -17.94 -14.95 -31.97
C GLY A 332 -18.85 -13.79 -31.59
N ASP A 333 -19.52 -13.22 -32.60
CA ASP A 333 -20.29 -11.98 -32.47
C ASP A 333 -21.55 -12.14 -31.60
N PHE A 334 -21.66 -11.32 -30.57
CA PHE A 334 -22.88 -11.08 -29.79
C PHE A 334 -23.08 -9.56 -29.61
N PRO A 335 -24.33 -9.07 -29.57
CA PRO A 335 -24.60 -7.63 -29.48
C PRO A 335 -24.17 -7.07 -28.13
N PHE A 336 -23.44 -5.94 -28.14
CA PHE A 336 -23.09 -5.21 -26.92
C PHE A 336 -22.99 -3.70 -27.18
N GLU A 337 -23.54 -2.90 -26.26
CA GLU A 337 -23.39 -1.43 -26.26
C GLU A 337 -22.09 -1.01 -25.58
N LYS A 338 -21.32 -0.16 -26.26
CA LYS A 338 -20.05 0.38 -25.76
C LYS A 338 -20.29 1.10 -24.41
N ILE A 339 -19.67 0.63 -23.33
CA ILE A 339 -19.66 1.36 -22.05
C ILE A 339 -18.88 2.67 -22.27
N ASN A 340 -19.50 3.80 -21.90
CA ASN A 340 -18.89 5.13 -22.02
C ASN A 340 -17.60 5.20 -21.19
N ASP A 341 -16.58 5.84 -21.75
CA ASP A 341 -15.33 6.12 -21.04
C ASP A 341 -15.61 6.94 -19.77
N LEU A 342 -15.08 6.48 -18.63
CA LEU A 342 -15.10 7.24 -17.38
C LEU A 342 -14.32 8.55 -17.57
N LYS A 343 -14.90 9.68 -17.13
CA LYS A 343 -14.22 10.98 -17.14
C LYS A 343 -12.90 10.91 -16.37
N GLU A 344 -11.85 11.49 -16.92
CA GLU A 344 -10.58 11.68 -16.22
C GLU A 344 -10.80 12.43 -14.89
N GLY A 345 -10.25 11.86 -13.81
CA GLY A 345 -10.31 12.45 -12.48
C GLY A 345 -9.47 13.73 -12.37
N SER A 346 -9.79 14.60 -11.41
CA SER A 346 -8.94 15.74 -11.09
C SER A 346 -7.63 15.29 -10.41
N PRO A 347 -6.50 15.97 -10.65
CA PRO A 347 -5.24 15.64 -9.98
C PRO A 347 -5.38 15.73 -8.45
N PRO A 348 -4.78 14.80 -7.70
CA PRO A 348 -4.82 14.83 -6.24
C PRO A 348 -4.11 16.08 -5.70
N ARG A 349 -4.67 16.71 -4.67
CA ARG A 349 -4.14 17.95 -4.06
C ARG A 349 -4.09 17.82 -2.53
N LEU A 350 -3.15 18.53 -1.92
CA LEU A 350 -3.11 18.69 -0.46
C LEU A 350 -4.43 19.28 0.06
N CYS A 351 -4.85 18.86 1.26
CA CYS A 351 -6.07 19.35 1.90
C CYS A 351 -6.01 20.88 2.16
N PRO A 352 -7.17 21.57 2.25
CA PRO A 352 -7.23 22.93 2.80
C PRO A 352 -6.61 22.98 4.20
N GLY A 353 -5.71 23.94 4.43
CA GLY A 353 -5.02 24.10 5.72
C GLY A 353 -3.92 23.07 6.02
N CYS A 354 -3.52 22.22 5.06
CA CYS A 354 -2.43 21.29 5.29
C CYS A 354 -1.09 22.02 5.59
N PRO A 355 -0.35 21.64 6.66
CA PRO A 355 0.92 22.26 7.01
C PRO A 355 2.01 22.06 5.94
N HIS A 356 2.02 20.92 5.26
CA HIS A 356 3.00 20.63 4.21
C HIS A 356 2.98 21.66 3.07
N ARG A 357 1.82 22.27 2.81
CA ARG A 357 1.69 23.35 1.81
C ARG A 357 2.57 24.55 2.15
N ALA A 358 2.62 24.93 3.42
CA ALA A 358 3.44 26.04 3.87
C ALA A 358 4.94 25.69 3.80
N THR A 359 5.30 24.46 4.18
CA THR A 359 6.65 23.92 4.01
C THR A 359 7.12 23.96 2.56
N PHE A 360 6.33 23.43 1.62
CA PHE A 360 6.67 23.42 0.19
C PHE A 360 6.81 24.82 -0.39
N TRP A 361 5.93 25.74 -0.01
CA TRP A 361 6.05 27.13 -0.40
C TRP A 361 7.36 27.75 0.11
N ALA A 362 7.73 27.50 1.37
CA ALA A 362 8.96 28.01 1.96
C ALA A 362 10.22 27.40 1.30
N ILE A 363 10.22 26.10 0.98
CA ILE A 363 11.31 25.41 0.27
C ILE A 363 11.57 26.07 -1.09
N LYS A 364 10.52 26.25 -1.90
CA LYS A 364 10.66 26.89 -3.22
C LYS A 364 11.18 28.32 -3.13
N LYS A 365 10.72 29.07 -2.13
CA LYS A 365 11.16 30.45 -1.92
C LYS A 365 12.61 30.52 -1.45
N ALA A 366 13.04 29.60 -0.57
CA ALA A 366 14.41 29.53 -0.09
C ALA A 366 15.38 29.07 -1.18
N PHE A 367 14.95 28.17 -2.07
CA PHE A 367 15.78 27.54 -3.09
C PHE A 367 15.17 27.62 -4.51
N PRO A 368 15.04 28.80 -5.14
CA PRO A 368 14.37 28.92 -6.44
C PRO A 368 14.98 28.12 -7.60
N GLN A 369 16.24 27.69 -7.46
CA GLN A 369 16.99 26.86 -8.42
C GLN A 369 17.43 25.52 -7.78
N GLY A 370 16.72 25.11 -6.73
CA GLY A 370 16.99 23.87 -6.02
C GLY A 370 16.49 22.64 -6.77
N PHE A 371 16.94 21.49 -6.32
CA PHE A 371 16.43 20.18 -6.72
C PHE A 371 15.80 19.50 -5.50
N PHE A 372 14.58 19.01 -5.66
CA PHE A 372 13.69 18.61 -4.56
C PHE A 372 13.35 17.11 -4.64
N PRO A 373 14.27 16.22 -4.25
CA PRO A 373 13.92 14.82 -4.08
C PRO A 373 12.88 14.69 -2.96
N SER A 374 11.94 13.78 -3.16
CA SER A 374 10.88 13.49 -2.22
C SER A 374 10.64 11.99 -2.22
N ASP A 375 9.53 11.61 -1.63
CA ASP A 375 9.23 10.24 -1.25
C ASP A 375 7.73 9.97 -1.56
N ILE A 376 7.18 8.81 -1.17
CA ILE A 376 5.76 8.46 -1.34
C ILE A 376 4.86 8.79 -0.12
N GLY A 377 3.99 9.78 -0.28
CA GLY A 377 2.98 10.14 0.72
C GLY A 377 2.29 11.47 0.40
N CYS A 378 1.73 12.16 1.41
CA CYS A 378 1.16 13.50 1.19
C CYS A 378 2.17 14.46 0.56
N TYR A 379 3.46 14.22 0.80
CA TYR A 379 4.55 15.00 0.26
C TYR A 379 4.74 14.83 -1.26
N THR A 380 4.34 13.71 -1.86
CA THR A 380 4.32 13.55 -3.34
C THR A 380 3.42 14.60 -3.99
N LEU A 381 2.37 15.05 -3.30
CA LEU A 381 1.45 16.10 -3.79
C LEU A 381 2.11 17.49 -3.85
N GLY A 382 3.34 17.64 -3.34
CA GLY A 382 4.18 18.82 -3.57
C GLY A 382 4.57 19.01 -5.04
N LEU A 383 4.42 17.99 -5.88
CA LEU A 383 4.61 18.06 -7.33
C LEU A 383 3.73 19.14 -7.96
N GLU A 384 2.44 19.23 -7.59
CA GLU A 384 1.50 20.24 -8.08
C GLU A 384 1.90 21.68 -7.67
N MET A 385 2.74 21.81 -6.65
CA MET A 385 3.29 23.08 -6.19
C MET A 385 4.64 23.40 -6.85
N GLY A 386 5.25 22.46 -7.58
CA GLY A 386 6.63 22.56 -8.09
C GLY A 386 7.68 22.51 -6.99
N ALA A 387 7.41 21.74 -5.92
CA ALA A 387 8.30 21.56 -4.77
C ALA A 387 8.82 20.12 -4.63
N VAL A 388 8.64 19.31 -5.68
CA VAL A 388 9.10 17.93 -5.79
C VAL A 388 9.51 17.69 -7.23
N ASP A 389 10.74 17.24 -7.44
CA ASP A 389 11.31 16.97 -8.77
C ASP A 389 11.51 15.47 -9.04
N ALA A 390 11.66 14.66 -7.99
CA ALA A 390 11.86 13.23 -8.09
C ALA A 390 11.34 12.50 -6.84
N PHE A 391 10.78 11.32 -7.01
CA PHE A 391 10.48 10.37 -5.93
C PHE A 391 10.52 8.95 -6.52
N LEU A 392 10.69 7.93 -5.66
CA LEU A 392 10.83 6.54 -6.10
C LEU A 392 9.95 5.59 -5.29
N CYS A 393 10.29 5.39 -4.02
CA CYS A 393 9.56 4.53 -3.09
C CYS A 393 9.70 5.07 -1.66
N MET A 394 8.98 4.48 -0.72
CA MET A 394 9.08 4.82 0.70
C MET A 394 10.52 4.73 1.21
N GLY A 395 11.04 5.84 1.74
CA GLY A 395 12.39 5.97 2.27
C GLY A 395 13.42 6.53 1.28
N ALA A 396 13.10 6.62 -0.01
CA ALA A 396 14.06 6.96 -1.05
C ALA A 396 14.50 8.43 -1.05
N GLY A 397 13.73 9.34 -0.44
CA GLY A 397 14.02 10.78 -0.51
C GLY A 397 15.44 11.13 -0.02
N VAL A 398 15.89 10.48 1.06
CA VAL A 398 17.23 10.67 1.63
C VAL A 398 18.32 10.11 0.71
N SER A 399 18.17 8.86 0.23
CA SER A 399 19.15 8.22 -0.65
C SER A 399 19.24 8.89 -2.02
N LEU A 400 18.14 9.43 -2.55
CA LEU A 400 18.16 10.23 -3.77
C LEU A 400 18.96 11.51 -3.57
N ALA A 401 18.73 12.24 -2.47
CA ALA A 401 19.47 13.46 -2.16
C ALA A 401 20.98 13.20 -2.02
N GLU A 402 21.34 12.15 -1.26
CA GLU A 402 22.71 11.69 -1.13
C GLU A 402 23.33 11.33 -2.50
N GLY A 403 22.62 10.50 -3.29
CA GLY A 403 23.09 10.04 -4.60
C GLY A 403 23.34 11.18 -5.58
N PHE A 404 22.41 12.14 -5.67
CA PHE A 404 22.57 13.31 -6.54
C PHE A 404 23.75 14.19 -6.09
N TYR A 405 23.89 14.43 -4.78
CA TYR A 405 25.02 15.20 -4.24
C TYR A 405 26.36 14.53 -4.58
N LEU A 406 26.51 13.24 -4.27
CA LEU A 406 27.75 12.51 -4.49
C LEU A 406 28.10 12.40 -5.97
N ALA A 407 27.11 12.17 -6.85
CA ALA A 407 27.33 12.09 -8.28
C ALA A 407 27.86 13.40 -8.87
N LEU A 408 27.24 14.53 -8.51
CA LEU A 408 27.67 15.86 -8.99
C LEU A 408 29.01 16.27 -8.40
N LYS A 409 29.24 16.01 -7.10
CA LYS A 409 30.53 16.25 -6.43
C LYS A 409 31.65 15.49 -7.10
N ASN A 410 31.44 14.19 -7.37
CA ASN A 410 32.44 13.34 -8.04
C ASN A 410 32.72 13.79 -9.49
N ALA A 411 31.70 14.29 -10.20
CA ALA A 411 31.86 14.83 -11.54
C ALA A 411 32.50 16.24 -11.58
N GLY A 412 32.80 16.84 -10.42
CA GLY A 412 33.29 18.22 -10.33
C GLY A 412 32.28 19.26 -10.85
N GLN A 413 30.99 18.91 -10.86
CA GLN A 413 29.93 19.77 -11.37
C GLN A 413 29.36 20.67 -10.27
N LYS A 414 28.80 21.80 -10.69
CA LYS A 414 28.09 22.70 -9.77
C LYS A 414 26.86 21.97 -9.20
N ILE A 415 26.80 21.88 -7.88
CA ILE A 415 25.70 21.27 -7.15
C ILE A 415 24.63 22.34 -6.87
N PRO A 416 23.39 22.21 -7.36
CA PRO A 416 22.29 23.08 -6.95
C PRO A 416 21.91 22.81 -5.49
N PRO A 417 21.19 23.70 -4.79
CA PRO A 417 20.65 23.35 -3.48
C PRO A 417 19.78 22.09 -3.55
N ILE A 418 20.13 21.06 -2.78
CA ILE A 418 19.34 19.83 -2.68
C ILE A 418 18.55 19.87 -1.38
N CYS A 419 17.23 19.80 -1.48
CA CYS A 419 16.33 19.79 -0.32
C CYS A 419 15.36 18.61 -0.42
N ALA A 420 15.62 17.56 0.36
CA ALA A 420 14.81 16.35 0.40
C ALA A 420 13.59 16.52 1.32
N THR A 421 12.47 15.90 0.97
CA THR A 421 11.27 15.86 1.83
C THR A 421 10.79 14.43 2.10
N VAL A 422 10.52 14.12 3.36
CA VAL A 422 10.00 12.80 3.80
C VAL A 422 8.94 12.99 4.88
N GLY A 423 8.05 12.02 5.10
CA GLY A 423 7.12 12.03 6.24
C GLY A 423 7.75 11.49 7.54
N ASP A 424 7.11 11.75 8.68
CA ASP A 424 7.51 11.19 9.98
C ASP A 424 7.46 9.66 10.01
N SER A 425 6.36 9.06 9.56
CA SER A 425 6.23 7.60 9.50
C SER A 425 7.28 6.97 8.58
N THR A 426 7.57 7.64 7.47
CA THR A 426 8.53 7.20 6.45
C THR A 426 9.96 7.30 6.95
N PHE A 427 10.25 8.33 7.75
CA PHE A 427 11.53 8.47 8.42
C PHE A 427 11.87 7.21 9.22
N PHE A 428 10.93 6.77 10.05
CA PHE A 428 11.06 5.55 10.85
C PHE A 428 11.04 4.26 10.04
N HIS A 429 10.28 4.22 8.95
CA HIS A 429 10.11 3.04 8.10
C HIS A 429 11.40 2.62 7.40
N ALA A 430 12.09 3.57 6.75
CA ALA A 430 13.22 3.27 5.88
C ALA A 430 14.30 4.38 5.74
N CYS A 431 14.11 5.59 6.29
CA CYS A 431 15.12 6.65 6.11
C CYS A 431 16.31 6.54 7.06
N ILE A 432 16.18 5.88 8.22
CA ILE A 432 17.25 5.81 9.23
C ILE A 432 18.56 5.24 8.64
N PRO A 433 18.57 4.09 7.94
CA PRO A 433 19.80 3.58 7.32
C PRO A 433 20.40 4.55 6.31
N ALA A 434 19.57 5.17 5.47
CA ALA A 434 20.01 6.14 4.46
C ALA A 434 20.60 7.40 5.10
N LEU A 435 20.05 7.88 6.21
CA LEU A 435 20.57 9.06 6.91
C LEU A 435 21.94 8.77 7.54
N ILE A 436 22.12 7.59 8.13
CA ILE A 436 23.42 7.15 8.66
C ILE A 436 24.47 7.12 7.54
N ASP A 437 24.10 6.60 6.36
CA ASP A 437 24.99 6.51 5.19
C ASP A 437 25.36 7.90 4.65
N ALA A 438 24.38 8.80 4.54
CA ALA A 438 24.58 10.20 4.14
C ALA A 438 25.53 10.95 5.10
N VAL A 439 25.39 10.76 6.42
CA VAL A 439 26.30 11.33 7.42
C VAL A 439 27.70 10.75 7.25
N ASN A 440 27.82 9.42 7.12
CA ASN A 440 29.10 8.75 6.95
C ASN A 440 29.88 9.26 5.72
N LYS A 441 29.17 9.48 4.61
CA LYS A 441 29.73 9.93 3.33
C LYS A 441 29.82 11.44 3.17
N LYS A 442 29.51 12.22 4.21
CA LYS A 442 29.60 13.69 4.19
C LYS A 442 28.78 14.30 3.04
N ALA A 443 27.56 13.79 2.86
CA ALA A 443 26.65 14.26 1.82
C ALA A 443 25.94 15.54 2.27
N ALA A 444 26.16 16.65 1.55
CA ALA A 444 25.63 17.96 1.93
C ALA A 444 24.30 18.25 1.24
N PHE A 445 23.20 18.09 1.98
CA PHE A 445 21.86 18.49 1.58
C PHE A 445 21.00 18.86 2.80
N VAL A 446 19.85 19.50 2.56
CA VAL A 446 18.84 19.74 3.59
C VAL A 446 17.79 18.62 3.54
N LEU A 447 17.49 18.00 4.67
CA LEU A 447 16.37 17.08 4.83
C LEU A 447 15.27 17.76 5.63
N VAL A 448 14.06 17.84 5.07
CA VAL A 448 12.88 18.33 5.76
C VAL A 448 11.93 17.16 6.05
N ILE A 449 11.81 16.79 7.32
CA ILE A 449 10.86 15.79 7.78
C ILE A 449 9.52 16.49 8.07
N LEU A 450 8.48 16.07 7.36
CA LEU A 450 7.14 16.59 7.48
C LEU A 450 6.38 15.83 8.56
N ASP A 451 6.48 16.30 9.80
CA ASP A 451 5.87 15.66 10.96
C ASP A 451 4.44 16.16 11.20
N ASN A 452 3.48 15.36 10.74
CA ASN A 452 2.05 15.58 10.96
C ASN A 452 1.44 14.61 12.00
N ALA A 453 2.29 13.85 12.69
CA ALA A 453 1.96 12.88 13.73
C ALA A 453 1.04 11.72 13.32
N THR A 454 0.91 11.40 12.02
CA THR A 454 0.00 10.34 11.54
C THR A 454 0.30 9.86 10.11
N THR A 455 -0.03 8.60 9.78
CA THR A 455 -0.01 8.12 8.39
C THR A 455 -1.27 8.54 7.63
N ALA A 456 -1.30 9.80 7.19
CA ALA A 456 -2.52 10.45 6.72
C ALA A 456 -3.18 9.82 5.47
N MET A 457 -2.40 9.46 4.44
CA MET A 457 -2.97 8.93 3.19
C MET A 457 -3.56 7.52 3.32
N THR A 458 -3.16 6.76 4.35
CA THR A 458 -3.56 5.37 4.54
C THR A 458 -4.69 5.21 5.55
N GLY A 459 -5.17 6.28 6.17
CA GLY A 459 -6.29 6.24 7.12
C GLY A 459 -6.02 6.81 8.52
N GLY A 460 -4.81 7.34 8.77
CA GLY A 460 -4.49 8.04 10.02
C GLY A 460 -3.94 7.15 11.13
N GLN A 461 -3.26 6.06 10.77
CA GLN A 461 -2.63 5.15 11.72
C GLN A 461 -1.52 5.86 12.53
N PRO A 462 -1.24 5.40 13.77
CA PRO A 462 -0.24 6.03 14.62
C PRO A 462 1.18 5.86 14.08
N THR A 463 2.07 6.78 14.46
CA THR A 463 3.50 6.72 14.15
C THR A 463 4.31 6.48 15.43
N PRO A 464 5.58 6.01 15.35
CA PRO A 464 6.40 5.84 16.54
C PRO A 464 6.57 7.10 17.40
N SER A 465 6.47 8.30 16.80
CA SER A 465 6.49 9.58 17.51
C SER A 465 5.13 10.02 18.06
N ASN A 466 4.04 9.35 17.66
CA ASN A 466 2.70 9.56 18.21
C ASN A 466 1.97 8.22 18.39
N PRO A 467 2.46 7.32 19.26
CA PRO A 467 1.88 6.00 19.40
C PRO A 467 0.65 6.00 20.32
N PRO A 468 -0.16 4.93 20.31
CA PRO A 468 -1.18 4.70 21.33
C PRO A 468 -0.60 4.73 22.75
N LYS A 469 -1.41 5.10 23.75
CA LYS A 469 -0.98 5.32 25.14
C LYS A 469 -0.29 4.12 25.80
N ASN A 470 -0.56 2.90 25.34
CA ASN A 470 0.02 1.67 25.86
C ASN A 470 1.40 1.34 25.25
N LEU A 471 1.88 2.13 24.28
CA LEU A 471 3.17 1.96 23.64
C LEU A 471 4.10 3.13 23.97
N ARG A 472 5.40 2.89 23.86
CA ARG A 472 6.43 3.89 24.17
C ARG A 472 6.63 4.82 22.97
N LYS A 473 6.53 6.13 23.22
CA LYS A 473 6.90 7.18 22.27
C LYS A 473 8.40 7.15 21.98
N VAL A 474 8.75 7.25 20.70
CA VAL A 474 10.11 7.43 20.20
C VAL A 474 10.31 8.89 19.80
N GLU A 475 11.21 9.58 20.49
CA GLU A 475 11.57 10.96 20.18
C GLU A 475 12.43 10.99 18.91
N MET A 476 11.89 11.58 17.84
CA MET A 476 12.49 11.57 16.51
C MET A 476 13.84 12.31 16.51
N GLU A 477 13.91 13.42 17.24
CA GLU A 477 15.11 14.25 17.43
C GLU A 477 16.28 13.43 17.96
N GLU A 478 16.03 12.57 18.95
CA GLU A 478 17.07 11.71 19.54
C GLU A 478 17.53 10.62 18.57
N VAL A 479 16.62 10.10 17.74
CA VAL A 479 16.99 9.15 16.67
C VAL A 479 17.83 9.83 15.60
N ILE A 480 17.44 11.02 15.15
CA ILE A 480 18.18 11.81 14.15
C ILE A 480 19.58 12.16 14.69
N LYS A 481 19.66 12.59 15.95
CA LYS A 481 20.95 12.83 16.63
C LYS A 481 21.78 11.56 16.75
N GLY A 482 21.15 10.42 17.05
CA GLY A 482 21.79 9.11 17.08
C GLY A 482 22.32 8.64 15.72
N CYS A 483 21.77 9.16 14.61
CA CYS A 483 22.32 8.94 13.26
C CYS A 483 23.58 9.77 12.98
N GLY A 484 23.98 10.66 13.89
CA GLY A 484 25.16 11.52 13.75
C GLY A 484 24.89 12.89 13.12
N VAL A 485 23.63 13.30 12.98
CA VAL A 485 23.28 14.64 12.46
C VAL A 485 23.60 15.72 13.50
N GLU A 486 24.34 16.75 13.07
CA GLU A 486 24.79 17.86 13.91
C GLU A 486 23.84 19.06 13.91
N PHE A 487 23.06 19.26 12.83
CA PHE A 487 22.08 20.34 12.72
C PHE A 487 20.67 19.77 12.72
N ILE A 488 19.91 20.08 13.77
CA ILE A 488 18.50 19.71 13.92
C ILE A 488 17.72 20.94 14.37
N LYS A 489 16.65 21.30 13.65
CA LYS A 489 15.69 22.33 14.06
C LYS A 489 14.27 21.82 13.94
N VAL A 490 13.43 22.14 14.93
CA VAL A 490 11.98 21.90 14.88
C VAL A 490 11.29 23.24 14.61
N VAL A 491 10.43 23.29 13.60
CA VAL A 491 9.76 24.51 13.16
C VAL A 491 8.28 24.23 12.89
N ASP A 492 7.40 25.12 13.35
CA ASP A 492 6.00 25.15 12.90
C ASP A 492 5.95 25.80 11.51
N PRO A 493 5.51 25.09 10.46
CA PRO A 493 5.51 25.62 9.11
C PRO A 493 4.55 26.81 8.88
N PHE A 494 3.65 27.12 9.82
CA PHE A 494 2.83 28.35 9.73
C PHE A 494 3.55 29.60 10.26
N ASP A 495 4.69 29.46 10.95
CA ASP A 495 5.63 30.58 11.11
C ASP A 495 6.44 30.71 9.81
N TYR A 496 5.81 31.33 8.81
CA TYR A 496 6.36 31.41 7.45
C TYR A 496 7.75 32.07 7.40
N PRO A 497 8.01 33.19 8.11
CA PRO A 497 9.36 33.77 8.18
C PRO A 497 10.39 32.83 8.83
N GLU A 498 10.04 32.16 9.93
CA GLU A 498 10.96 31.24 10.60
C GLU A 498 11.29 30.03 9.74
N MET A 499 10.29 29.47 9.05
CA MET A 499 10.51 28.34 8.15
C MET A 499 11.49 28.68 7.03
N GLU A 500 11.33 29.85 6.38
CA GLU A 500 12.25 30.32 5.34
C GLU A 500 13.66 30.57 5.89
N ARG A 501 13.77 31.17 7.09
CA ARG A 501 15.05 31.43 7.75
C ARG A 501 15.78 30.12 8.08
N SER A 502 15.10 29.18 8.71
CA SER A 502 15.66 27.88 9.12
C SER A 502 16.15 27.07 7.92
N LEU A 503 15.45 27.11 6.77
CA LEU A 503 15.91 26.46 5.52
C LEU A 503 17.24 27.03 5.04
N LYS A 504 17.40 28.36 5.01
CA LYS A 504 18.64 29.02 4.57
C LYS A 504 19.81 28.72 5.53
N GLU A 505 19.55 28.72 6.83
CA GLU A 505 20.54 28.36 7.85
C GLU A 505 20.98 26.91 7.74
N ALA A 506 20.04 25.97 7.57
CA ALA A 506 20.33 24.55 7.38
C ALA A 506 21.17 24.32 6.13
N TYR A 507 20.86 24.99 5.02
CA TYR A 507 21.64 24.89 3.79
C TYR A 507 23.06 25.45 3.97
N ALA A 508 23.20 26.63 4.60
CA ALA A 508 24.51 27.20 4.87
C ALA A 508 25.37 26.28 5.75
N PHE A 509 24.80 25.73 6.82
CA PHE A 509 25.45 24.74 7.67
C PHE A 509 25.89 23.51 6.86
N SER A 510 25.00 22.98 6.03
CA SER A 510 25.26 21.77 5.26
C SER A 510 26.45 21.94 4.31
N GLN A 511 26.53 23.09 3.63
CA GLN A 511 27.65 23.40 2.75
C GLN A 511 28.96 23.64 3.52
N GLU A 512 28.92 24.30 4.69
CA GLU A 512 30.10 24.57 5.51
C GLU A 512 30.69 23.29 6.13
N LYS A 513 29.83 22.43 6.67
CA LYS A 513 30.25 21.22 7.39
C LYS A 513 30.37 19.98 6.51
N GLU A 514 29.95 20.08 5.25
CA GLU A 514 29.80 18.94 4.35
C GLU A 514 28.98 17.80 4.98
N ALA A 515 27.80 18.13 5.50
CA ALA A 515 26.97 17.19 6.25
C ALA A 515 25.49 17.43 5.96
N PRO A 516 24.61 16.42 6.14
CA PRO A 516 23.18 16.64 6.04
C PRO A 516 22.69 17.51 7.20
N ALA A 517 21.78 18.43 6.91
CA ALA A 517 21.10 19.27 7.91
C ALA A 517 19.62 18.92 7.96
N VAL A 518 19.06 18.70 9.16
CA VAL A 518 17.68 18.23 9.31
C VAL A 518 16.77 19.31 9.90
N ILE A 519 15.62 19.51 9.26
CA ILE A 519 14.51 20.33 9.77
C ILE A 519 13.31 19.43 9.98
N ILE A 520 12.72 19.46 11.17
CA ILE A 520 11.44 18.82 11.47
C ILE A 520 10.35 19.89 11.37
N SER A 521 9.59 19.84 10.28
CA SER A 521 8.43 20.70 10.05
C SER A 521 7.23 20.09 10.76
N ARG A 522 7.03 20.44 12.04
CA ARG A 522 6.08 19.76 12.94
C ARG A 522 4.77 20.53 13.06
N ARG A 523 3.68 19.92 12.60
CA ARG A 523 2.30 20.38 12.86
C ARG A 523 1.29 19.28 12.55
N PRO A 524 0.32 18.97 13.44
CA PRO A 524 -0.65 17.91 13.24
C PRO A 524 -1.42 17.98 11.92
N CYS A 525 -1.82 16.81 11.40
CA CYS A 525 -2.69 16.73 10.24
C CYS A 525 -4.09 17.29 10.55
N PRO A 526 -4.63 18.25 9.78
CA PRO A 526 -5.94 18.86 10.06
C PRO A 526 -7.13 17.91 9.89
N LEU A 527 -6.92 16.72 9.32
CA LEU A 527 -7.95 15.68 9.18
C LEU A 527 -8.03 14.76 10.40
N PHE A 528 -6.91 14.53 11.08
CA PHE A 528 -6.79 13.55 12.15
C PHE A 528 -6.52 14.19 13.53
N GLU A 529 -6.46 15.52 13.59
CA GLU A 529 -6.40 16.27 14.84
C GLU A 529 -7.68 16.09 15.68
N GLU A 530 -7.59 16.21 17.01
CA GLU A 530 -8.75 16.11 17.90
C GLU A 530 -9.81 17.18 17.59
N LYS A 531 -11.10 16.83 17.68
CA LYS A 531 -12.22 17.73 17.33
C LYS A 531 -12.21 19.08 18.07
N GLU A 532 -11.62 19.15 19.27
CA GLU A 532 -11.53 20.38 20.06
C GLU A 532 -10.53 21.39 19.49
N THR A 533 -9.43 20.93 18.85
CA THR A 533 -8.43 21.79 18.21
C THR A 533 -8.74 22.08 16.74
N GLN A 534 -9.65 21.32 16.12
CA GLN A 534 -10.17 21.60 14.77
C GLN A 534 -11.06 22.86 14.67
N LYS A 535 -11.37 23.54 15.79
CA LYS A 535 -12.15 24.79 15.75
C LYS A 535 -11.39 25.84 14.96
N ARG A 536 -12.05 26.37 13.93
CA ARG A 536 -11.51 27.41 13.07
C ARG A 536 -11.36 28.69 13.88
N SER A 537 -10.14 29.04 14.27
CA SER A 537 -9.88 30.30 15.00
C SER A 537 -9.94 31.53 14.11
N PHE A 538 -9.81 31.37 12.78
CA PHE A 538 -9.71 32.49 11.85
C PHE A 538 -10.52 32.30 10.55
N ILE A 539 -11.17 33.37 10.11
CA ILE A 539 -11.83 33.52 8.80
C ILE A 539 -10.93 34.31 7.86
N LEU A 540 -10.81 33.84 6.62
CA LEU A 540 -10.10 34.56 5.57
C LEU A 540 -11.07 35.50 4.86
N LYS A 541 -10.83 36.81 4.92
CA LYS A 541 -11.63 37.83 4.21
C LYS A 541 -10.88 38.37 3.00
N LEU A 542 -11.62 38.61 1.91
CA LEU A 542 -11.13 39.24 0.69
C LEU A 542 -11.60 40.71 0.63
N PHE A 543 -10.65 41.63 0.65
CA PHE A 543 -10.88 43.06 0.42
C PHE A 543 -10.73 43.34 -1.08
N ARG A 544 -11.86 43.43 -1.79
CA ARG A 544 -11.89 43.54 -3.26
C ARG A 544 -11.17 44.79 -3.77
N GLU A 545 -11.24 45.90 -3.04
CA GLU A 545 -10.51 47.14 -3.36
C GLU A 545 -8.99 46.96 -3.49
N ASN A 546 -8.41 46.04 -2.71
CA ASN A 546 -6.97 45.76 -2.71
C ASN A 546 -6.60 44.64 -3.69
N CYS A 547 -7.58 43.90 -4.21
CA CYS A 547 -7.33 42.71 -5.02
C CYS A 547 -7.13 43.05 -6.50
N LYS A 548 -5.90 42.86 -7.00
CA LYS A 548 -5.57 43.04 -8.43
C LYS A 548 -5.81 41.81 -9.31
N SER A 549 -6.46 40.76 -8.81
CA SER A 549 -6.73 39.52 -9.56
C SER A 549 -5.51 38.85 -10.21
N CYS A 550 -4.31 39.00 -9.62
CA CYS A 550 -3.08 38.38 -10.12
C CYS A 550 -3.01 36.86 -9.90
N MET A 551 -3.90 36.30 -9.08
CA MET A 551 -4.02 34.87 -8.77
C MET A 551 -2.79 34.20 -8.14
N LEU A 552 -1.79 34.95 -7.68
CA LEU A 552 -0.63 34.40 -6.95
C LEU A 552 -1.04 33.56 -5.74
N CYS A 553 -2.07 33.99 -5.01
CA CYS A 553 -2.61 33.23 -3.89
C CYS A 553 -3.18 31.86 -4.30
N VAL A 554 -3.65 31.69 -5.53
CA VAL A 554 -4.15 30.41 -6.08
C VAL A 554 -2.99 29.60 -6.65
N SER A 555 -2.13 30.21 -7.48
CA SER A 555 -1.05 29.51 -8.18
C SER A 555 0.06 29.04 -7.24
N GLU A 556 0.46 29.86 -6.28
CA GLU A 556 1.55 29.54 -5.34
C GLU A 556 1.07 28.65 -4.20
N SER A 557 -0.14 28.88 -3.69
CA SER A 557 -0.66 28.05 -2.60
C SER A 557 -1.23 26.74 -3.11
N ARG A 558 -1.85 26.68 -4.30
CA ARG A 558 -2.63 25.54 -4.82
C ARG A 558 -3.75 25.05 -3.88
N CYS A 559 -4.28 25.93 -3.04
CA CYS A 559 -5.29 25.56 -2.03
C CYS A 559 -6.65 25.22 -2.68
N PRO A 560 -7.27 24.05 -2.40
CA PRO A 560 -8.60 23.71 -2.90
C PRO A 560 -9.71 24.67 -2.45
N ALA A 561 -9.49 25.44 -1.37
CA ALA A 561 -10.44 26.44 -0.91
C ALA A 561 -10.38 27.76 -1.71
N LEU A 562 -9.48 27.89 -2.68
CA LEU A 562 -9.30 29.08 -3.52
C LEU A 562 -9.45 28.71 -4.99
N GLU A 563 -10.24 29.49 -5.72
CA GLU A 563 -10.52 29.26 -7.12
C GLU A 563 -10.52 30.57 -7.92
N LYS A 564 -10.15 30.50 -9.19
CA LYS A 564 -10.33 31.60 -10.14
C LYS A 564 -11.75 31.52 -10.71
N GLY A 565 -12.66 32.32 -10.17
CA GLY A 565 -14.00 32.50 -10.72
C GLY A 565 -14.03 33.50 -11.88
N GLN A 566 -15.22 33.71 -12.45
CA GLN A 566 -15.44 34.64 -13.57
C GLN A 566 -15.15 36.10 -13.16
N GLU A 567 -15.49 36.49 -11.93
CA GLU A 567 -15.33 37.86 -11.40
C GLU A 567 -14.07 38.05 -10.53
N GLY A 568 -13.11 37.11 -10.60
CA GLY A 568 -11.88 37.15 -9.82
C GLY A 568 -11.79 36.03 -8.80
N LEU A 569 -11.11 36.29 -7.67
CA LEU A 569 -10.80 35.27 -6.67
C LEU A 569 -12.08 34.84 -5.91
N VAL A 570 -12.33 33.54 -5.86
CA VAL A 570 -13.39 32.93 -5.06
C VAL A 570 -12.77 32.17 -3.89
N ILE A 571 -13.31 32.40 -2.68
CA ILE A 571 -12.90 31.70 -1.45
C ILE A 571 -14.06 30.80 -1.01
N HIS A 572 -13.86 29.49 -1.05
CA HIS A 572 -14.80 28.50 -0.55
C HIS A 572 -14.73 28.45 0.98
N GLN A 573 -15.51 29.30 1.66
CA GLN A 573 -15.43 29.48 3.11
C GLN A 573 -15.70 28.19 3.89
N HIS A 574 -16.57 27.30 3.40
CA HIS A 574 -16.86 26.01 4.04
C HIS A 574 -15.67 25.03 4.00
N LEU A 575 -14.73 25.21 3.06
CA LEU A 575 -13.49 24.41 2.97
C LEU A 575 -12.30 25.08 3.67
N CYS A 576 -12.29 26.40 3.75
CA CYS A 576 -11.14 27.15 4.27
C CYS A 576 -10.94 26.88 5.77
N ARG A 577 -9.71 26.50 6.15
CA ARG A 577 -9.29 26.27 7.54
C ARG A 577 -8.63 27.49 8.22
N GLY A 578 -8.45 28.59 7.49
CA GLY A 578 -7.88 29.82 8.07
C GLY A 578 -6.37 29.79 8.37
N CYS A 579 -5.57 28.98 7.67
CA CYS A 579 -4.12 28.89 7.93
C CYS A 579 -3.33 30.18 7.61
N GLY A 580 -3.83 31.05 6.72
CA GLY A 580 -3.21 32.34 6.42
C GLY A 580 -2.13 32.35 5.33
N LEU A 581 -1.71 31.21 4.80
CA LEU A 581 -0.62 31.16 3.80
C LEU A 581 -0.92 32.04 2.57
N CYS A 582 -2.16 31.98 2.06
CA CYS A 582 -2.59 32.81 0.94
C CYS A 582 -2.60 34.31 1.25
N ALA A 583 -2.86 34.69 2.51
CA ALA A 583 -2.75 36.08 2.96
C ALA A 583 -1.28 36.52 2.99
N PHE A 584 -0.39 35.67 3.50
CA PHE A 584 1.05 35.93 3.51
C PHE A 584 1.66 36.04 2.11
N ILE A 585 1.19 35.23 1.16
CA ILE A 585 1.60 35.27 -0.26
C ILE A 585 1.12 36.55 -0.95
N CYS A 586 0.00 37.15 -0.52
CA CYS A 586 -0.63 38.25 -1.24
C CYS A 586 0.20 39.54 -1.15
N PRO A 587 0.81 40.01 -2.24
CA PRO A 587 1.65 41.22 -2.19
C PRO A 587 0.83 42.49 -1.97
N ASN A 588 -0.48 42.45 -2.26
CA ASN A 588 -1.38 43.60 -2.09
C ASN A 588 -2.15 43.57 -0.77
N GLN A 589 -1.88 42.60 0.12
CA GLN A 589 -2.58 42.44 1.41
C GLN A 589 -4.11 42.42 1.27
N ALA A 590 -4.62 41.92 0.14
CA ALA A 590 -6.06 41.85 -0.14
C ALA A 590 -6.77 40.73 0.63
N LEU A 591 -6.00 39.82 1.23
CA LEU A 591 -6.48 38.70 2.01
C LEU A 591 -6.04 38.91 3.47
N ILE A 592 -6.99 38.94 4.40
CA ILE A 592 -6.72 39.18 5.83
C ILE A 592 -7.39 38.09 6.65
N LEU A 593 -6.68 37.57 7.65
CA LEU A 593 -7.25 36.70 8.67
C LEU A 593 -7.92 37.56 9.75
N THR A 594 -9.18 37.28 10.03
CA THR A 594 -9.91 37.84 11.18
C THR A 594 -10.31 36.71 12.11
N GLU A 595 -10.38 36.95 13.42
CA GLU A 595 -10.91 35.96 14.36
C GLU A 595 -12.32 35.52 13.94
N PHE A 596 -12.62 34.22 14.12
CA PHE A 596 -13.86 33.58 13.67
C PHE A 596 -15.07 34.00 14.49
#